data_AF-A0A4Y7TWR6-F1
#
_entry.id   AF-A0A4Y7TWR6-F1
#
_cell.length_a   1.000
_cell.length_b   1.000
_cell.length_c   1.000
_cell.angle_alpha   90.00
_cell.angle_beta   90.00
_cell.angle_gamma   90.00
#
_symmetry.space_group_name_H-M   'P 1'
#
loop_
_entity.id
_entity.type
_entity.pdbx_description
1 polymer ?
#
loop_
_entity_poly.entity_id
_entity_poly.type
_entity_poly.pdbx_seq_one_letter_code
_entity_poly.pdbx_strand_id
1 'polypeptide(L)'
;MLFTDDLKCIQSDIKKTLRPSNAPTPPSNFGSPSHGKLKADEWRACIEFDLPVSLAKLWGGEVADGDHDYALALESTFLLAMAIRYATSHRSTPRHLEKYLNYMQKYLQTVLDLHPSGKLLPNHHNALHLPKFMEYFGPIHGWWMFPFERLIGLLQKHKTNFKFGELEETVIKTFCATSYLKRLLN
;
A
#
# COMPACT_ATOMS: atom_id res chain seq x y z
N MET A 1 -5.55 -16.39 -13.58
CA MET A 1 -5.23 -16.72 -12.16
C MET A 1 -3.72 -16.93 -12.08
N LEU A 2 -2.99 -16.33 -11.13
CA LEU A 2 -1.52 -16.43 -11.08
C LEU A 2 -1.06 -17.87 -10.83
N PHE A 3 -0.25 -18.42 -11.73
CA PHE A 3 0.37 -19.74 -11.54
C PHE A 3 1.66 -19.65 -10.73
N THR A 4 2.12 -20.79 -10.22
CA THR A 4 3.37 -20.88 -9.43
C THR A 4 4.58 -20.33 -10.17
N ASP A 5 4.65 -20.51 -11.49
CA ASP A 5 5.77 -20.02 -12.29
C ASP A 5 5.69 -18.51 -12.54
N ASP A 6 4.50 -17.94 -12.72
CA ASP A 6 4.30 -16.47 -12.76
C ASP A 6 4.81 -15.82 -11.47
N LEU A 7 4.52 -16.43 -10.31
CA LEU A 7 4.97 -15.93 -9.02
C LEU A 7 6.49 -15.95 -8.89
N LYS A 8 7.17 -16.98 -9.40
CA LYS A 8 8.64 -17.04 -9.42
C LYS A 8 9.23 -15.94 -10.30
N CYS A 9 8.59 -15.64 -11.44
CA CYS A 9 9.01 -14.55 -12.31
C CYS A 9 8.87 -13.19 -11.60
N ILE A 10 7.74 -12.93 -10.95
CA ILE A 10 7.52 -11.71 -10.15
C ILE A 10 8.59 -11.61 -9.04
N GLN A 11 8.86 -12.68 -8.30
CA GLN A 11 9.90 -12.69 -7.27
C GLN A 11 11.30 -12.42 -7.84
N SER A 12 11.60 -12.95 -9.03
CA SER A 12 12.87 -12.70 -9.74
C SER A 12 13.01 -11.23 -10.12
N ASP A 13 11.93 -10.61 -10.61
CA ASP A 13 11.91 -9.20 -10.99
C ASP A 13 12.02 -8.28 -9.77
N ILE A 14 11.33 -8.59 -8.67
CA ILE A 14 11.47 -7.87 -7.39
C ILE A 14 12.93 -7.86 -6.92
N LYS A 15 13.63 -9.00 -7.02
CA LYS A 15 15.05 -9.14 -6.65
C LYS A 15 15.99 -8.33 -7.55
N LYS A 16 15.68 -8.22 -8.83
CA LYS A 16 16.50 -7.49 -9.82
C LYS A 16 16.25 -5.98 -9.82
N THR A 17 15.13 -5.53 -9.23
CA THR A 17 14.76 -4.12 -9.21
C THR A 17 15.68 -3.31 -8.30
N LEU A 18 16.41 -2.37 -8.89
CA LEU A 18 17.24 -1.40 -8.18
C LEU A 18 16.35 -0.31 -7.58
N ARG A 19 16.48 -0.06 -6.28
CA ARG A 19 15.64 0.90 -5.54
C ARG A 19 16.50 1.90 -4.76
N PRO A 20 16.05 3.16 -4.59
CA PRO A 20 16.65 4.07 -3.63
C PRO A 20 16.65 3.47 -2.21
N SER A 21 17.65 3.79 -1.40
CA SER A 21 17.81 3.25 -0.04
C SER A 21 16.61 3.49 0.88
N ASN A 22 15.83 4.55 0.60
CA ASN A 22 14.71 4.99 1.41
C ASN A 22 13.37 4.48 0.88
N ALA A 23 13.36 3.70 -0.19
CA ALA A 23 12.13 3.13 -0.74
C ALA A 23 11.73 1.87 0.03
N PRO A 24 10.42 1.67 0.30
CA PRO A 24 9.95 0.42 0.86
C PRO A 24 10.25 -0.70 -0.13
N THR A 25 10.78 -1.82 0.36
CA THR A 25 11.13 -2.96 -0.48
C THR A 25 10.15 -4.09 -0.20
N PRO A 26 9.32 -4.50 -1.18
CA PRO A 26 8.54 -5.71 -1.02
C PRO A 26 9.48 -6.91 -0.88
N PRO A 27 9.07 -7.94 -0.15
CA PRO A 27 9.94 -9.06 0.14
C PRO A 27 10.26 -9.87 -1.10
N SER A 28 11.51 -10.33 -1.16
CA SER A 28 12.02 -11.13 -2.28
C SER A 28 11.30 -12.48 -2.48
N ASN A 29 10.56 -12.96 -1.48
CA ASN A 29 9.72 -14.15 -1.51
C ASN A 29 8.21 -13.80 -1.51
N PHE A 30 7.84 -12.66 -2.09
CA PHE A 30 6.47 -12.18 -2.26
C PHE A 30 5.49 -13.30 -2.63
N GLY A 31 4.34 -13.36 -1.94
CA GLY A 31 3.30 -14.38 -2.16
C GLY A 31 3.62 -15.78 -1.61
N SER A 32 4.79 -15.98 -0.99
CA SER A 32 5.12 -17.27 -0.35
C SER A 32 4.49 -17.38 1.05
N PRO A 33 3.91 -18.54 1.42
CA PRO A 33 3.31 -18.73 2.76
C PRO A 33 4.26 -18.47 3.93
N SER A 34 5.57 -18.70 3.73
CA SER A 34 6.62 -18.52 4.74
C SER A 34 6.90 -17.05 5.11
N HIS A 35 6.49 -16.09 4.28
CA HIS A 35 6.74 -14.66 4.55
C HIS A 35 5.77 -14.06 5.57
N GLY A 36 4.62 -14.69 5.80
CA GLY A 36 3.54 -14.09 6.58
C GLY A 36 2.82 -12.98 5.80
N LYS A 37 2.09 -12.11 6.52
CA LYS A 37 1.30 -11.04 5.91
C LYS A 37 2.18 -9.84 5.55
N LEU A 38 2.09 -9.40 4.30
CA LEU A 38 2.69 -8.15 3.85
C LEU A 38 2.11 -6.95 4.61
N LYS A 39 2.96 -5.99 4.95
CA LYS A 39 2.56 -4.71 5.52
C LYS A 39 1.96 -3.81 4.44
N ALA A 40 1.14 -2.84 4.88
CA ALA A 40 0.47 -1.93 3.97
C ALA A 40 1.43 -1.15 3.04
N ASP A 41 2.58 -0.72 3.56
CA ASP A 41 3.57 0.01 2.76
C ASP A 41 4.34 -0.89 1.78
N GLU A 42 4.51 -2.18 2.11
CA GLU A 42 5.08 -3.19 1.21
C GLU A 42 4.11 -3.49 0.05
N TRP A 43 2.81 -3.61 0.35
CA TRP A 43 1.76 -3.70 -0.67
C TRP A 43 1.76 -2.50 -1.59
N ARG A 44 1.80 -1.28 -1.02
CA ARG A 44 1.83 -0.04 -1.78
C ARG A 44 3.02 0.01 -2.74
N ALA A 45 4.23 -0.25 -2.24
CA ALA A 45 5.43 -0.25 -3.08
C ALA A 45 5.37 -1.30 -4.19
N CYS A 46 4.88 -2.50 -3.88
CA CYS A 46 4.74 -3.58 -4.85
C CYS A 46 3.75 -3.23 -5.97
N ILE A 47 2.58 -2.66 -5.62
CA ILE A 47 1.55 -2.29 -6.60
C ILE A 47 1.96 -1.04 -7.40
N GLU A 48 2.67 -0.08 -6.81
CA GLU A 48 3.09 1.13 -7.52
C GLU A 48 4.09 0.85 -8.67
N PHE A 49 4.86 -0.25 -8.60
CA PHE A 49 5.91 -0.52 -9.59
C PHE A 49 6.08 -2.00 -9.94
N ASP A 50 6.38 -2.85 -8.96
CA ASP A 50 6.84 -4.23 -9.21
C ASP A 50 5.80 -5.10 -9.92
N LEU A 51 4.54 -5.06 -9.47
CA LEU A 51 3.46 -5.83 -10.07
C LEU A 51 3.12 -5.35 -11.49
N PRO A 52 2.83 -4.05 -11.75
CA PRO A 52 2.56 -3.59 -13.10
C PRO A 52 3.66 -3.98 -14.11
N VAL A 53 4.94 -3.83 -13.74
CA VAL A 53 6.06 -4.15 -14.63
C VAL A 53 6.19 -5.66 -14.85
N SER A 54 6.13 -6.46 -13.78
CA SER A 54 6.28 -7.91 -13.88
C SER A 54 5.13 -8.54 -14.66
N LEU A 55 3.89 -8.09 -14.43
CA LEU A 55 2.72 -8.57 -15.16
C LEU A 55 2.74 -8.10 -16.61
N ALA A 56 3.21 -6.88 -16.92
CA ALA A 56 3.37 -6.44 -18.30
C ALA A 56 4.37 -7.31 -19.08
N LYS A 57 5.43 -7.80 -18.42
CA LYS A 57 6.39 -8.72 -19.03
C LYS A 57 5.84 -10.13 -19.23
N LEU A 58 5.00 -10.60 -18.30
CA LEU A 58 4.43 -11.95 -18.34
C LEU A 58 3.26 -12.05 -19.31
N TRP A 59 2.40 -11.03 -19.32
CA TRP A 59 1.08 -11.08 -19.95
C TRP A 59 0.89 -10.02 -21.03
N GLY A 60 1.87 -9.15 -21.29
CA GLY A 60 1.80 -8.20 -22.39
C GLY A 60 1.97 -8.86 -23.77
N GLY A 61 1.60 -8.14 -24.83
CA GLY A 61 1.73 -8.61 -26.22
C GLY A 61 0.77 -9.73 -26.55
N GLU A 62 1.25 -10.76 -27.27
CA GLU A 62 0.41 -11.86 -27.81
C GLU A 62 -0.41 -12.60 -26.74
N VAL A 63 0.06 -12.64 -25.49
CA VAL A 63 -0.66 -13.27 -24.37
C VAL A 63 -1.90 -12.46 -23.97
N ALA A 64 -1.80 -11.13 -23.92
CA ALA A 64 -2.96 -10.26 -23.69
C ALA A 64 -3.92 -10.29 -24.89
N ASP A 65 -3.40 -10.43 -26.11
CA ASP A 65 -4.24 -10.51 -27.31
C ASP A 65 -5.00 -11.85 -27.40
N GLY A 66 -4.45 -12.93 -26.83
CA GLY A 66 -5.04 -14.26 -26.84
C GLY A 66 -5.97 -14.59 -25.67
N ASP A 67 -5.93 -13.81 -24.58
CA ASP A 67 -6.71 -14.08 -23.37
C ASP A 67 -7.17 -12.77 -22.68
N HIS A 68 -8.48 -12.56 -22.73
CA HIS A 68 -9.14 -11.37 -22.19
C HIS A 68 -8.91 -11.17 -20.70
N ASP A 69 -8.85 -12.24 -19.91
CA ASP A 69 -8.72 -12.15 -18.45
C ASP A 69 -7.32 -11.67 -18.06
N TYR A 70 -6.28 -12.06 -18.80
CA TYR A 70 -4.93 -11.56 -18.57
C TYR A 70 -4.79 -10.10 -18.94
N ALA A 71 -5.35 -9.68 -20.08
CA ALA A 71 -5.37 -8.29 -20.49
C ALA A 71 -6.08 -7.41 -19.45
N LEU A 72 -7.24 -7.86 -18.97
CA LEU A 72 -8.05 -7.15 -18.00
C LEU A 72 -7.40 -7.13 -16.60
N ALA A 73 -6.74 -8.21 -16.18
CA ALA A 73 -5.97 -8.24 -14.93
C ALA A 73 -4.76 -7.30 -14.97
N LEU A 74 -4.09 -7.21 -16.12
CA LEU A 74 -3.00 -6.28 -16.34
C LEU A 74 -3.52 -4.83 -16.27
N GLU A 75 -4.60 -4.52 -16.98
CA GLU A 75 -5.25 -3.20 -16.95
C GLU A 75 -5.67 -2.84 -15.52
N SER A 76 -6.35 -3.74 -14.82
CA SER A 76 -6.75 -3.58 -13.43
C SER A 76 -5.58 -3.21 -12.52
N THR A 77 -4.44 -3.90 -12.68
CA THR A 77 -3.23 -3.64 -11.91
C THR A 77 -2.66 -2.25 -12.18
N PHE A 78 -2.60 -1.82 -13.45
CA PHE A 78 -2.16 -0.47 -13.81
C PHE A 78 -3.11 0.61 -13.30
N LEU A 79 -4.41 0.40 -13.39
CA LEU A 79 -5.42 1.34 -12.87
C LEU A 79 -5.25 1.54 -11.37
N LEU A 80 -5.04 0.47 -10.61
CA LEU A 80 -4.78 0.55 -9.18
C LEU A 80 -3.46 1.27 -8.87
N ALA A 81 -2.38 0.93 -9.59
CA ALA A 81 -1.08 1.60 -9.44
C ALA A 81 -1.18 3.11 -9.68
N MET A 82 -1.92 3.51 -10.72
CA MET A 82 -2.17 4.92 -11.02
C MET A 82 -3.02 5.59 -9.93
N ALA A 83 -4.08 4.95 -9.45
CA ALA A 83 -4.89 5.47 -8.36
C ALA A 83 -4.03 5.70 -7.12
N ILE A 84 -3.25 4.71 -6.69
CA ILE A 84 -2.34 4.83 -5.54
C ILE A 84 -1.38 5.99 -5.73
N ARG A 85 -0.71 6.10 -6.88
CA ARG A 85 0.24 7.19 -7.18
C ARG A 85 -0.37 8.59 -7.05
N TYR A 86 -1.63 8.78 -7.44
CA TYR A 86 -2.31 10.06 -7.25
C TYR A 86 -2.71 10.29 -5.79
N ALA A 87 -3.19 9.26 -5.09
CA ALA A 87 -3.55 9.33 -3.67
C ALA A 87 -2.34 9.64 -2.77
N THR A 88 -1.18 9.05 -3.08
CA THR A 88 0.05 9.15 -2.29
C THR A 88 0.94 10.31 -2.75
N SER A 89 0.42 11.21 -3.60
CA SER A 89 1.10 12.45 -3.96
C SER A 89 1.26 13.36 -2.74
N HIS A 90 2.40 14.05 -2.64
CA HIS A 90 2.58 15.14 -1.67
C HIS A 90 1.79 16.41 -2.02
N ARG A 91 1.03 16.39 -3.12
CA ARG A 91 0.17 17.48 -3.56
C ARG A 91 -1.27 16.99 -3.67
N SER A 92 -2.20 17.77 -3.15
CA SER A 92 -3.63 17.58 -3.33
C SER A 92 -4.16 18.75 -4.12
N THR A 93 -4.52 18.53 -5.38
CA THR A 93 -5.14 19.54 -6.26
C THR A 93 -6.39 18.95 -6.89
N PRO A 94 -7.34 19.74 -7.39
CA PRO A 94 -8.56 19.22 -8.02
C PRO A 94 -8.28 18.14 -9.08
N ARG A 95 -7.20 18.30 -9.87
CA ARG A 95 -6.73 17.30 -10.83
C ARG A 95 -6.33 15.97 -10.18
N HIS A 96 -5.65 16.00 -9.02
CA HIS A 96 -5.28 14.77 -8.32
C HIS A 96 -6.53 14.02 -7.84
N LEU A 97 -7.50 14.74 -7.28
CA LEU A 97 -8.77 14.17 -6.80
C LEU A 97 -9.54 13.52 -7.94
N GLU A 98 -9.68 14.24 -9.06
CA GLU A 98 -10.35 13.75 -10.26
C GLU A 98 -9.65 12.51 -10.84
N LYS A 99 -8.32 12.56 -10.99
CA LYS A 99 -7.56 11.43 -11.54
C LYS A 99 -7.60 10.22 -10.63
N TYR A 100 -7.41 10.39 -9.33
CA TYR A 100 -7.57 9.31 -8.36
C TYR A 100 -8.94 8.65 -8.51
N LEU A 101 -10.02 9.45 -8.51
CA LEU A 101 -11.38 8.91 -8.54
C LEU A 101 -11.64 8.16 -9.85
N ASN A 102 -11.21 8.72 -10.98
CA ASN A 102 -11.35 8.09 -12.29
C ASN A 102 -10.63 6.72 -12.35
N TYR A 103 -9.38 6.66 -11.90
CA TYR A 103 -8.61 5.41 -11.89
C TYR A 103 -9.20 4.39 -10.92
N MET A 104 -9.61 4.81 -9.73
CA MET A 104 -10.20 3.93 -8.73
C MET A 104 -11.55 3.36 -9.21
N GLN A 105 -12.40 4.16 -9.83
CA GLN A 105 -13.67 3.68 -10.40
C GLN A 105 -13.45 2.67 -11.51
N LYS A 106 -12.53 2.95 -12.45
CA LYS A 106 -12.17 2.00 -13.51
C LYS A 106 -11.59 0.72 -12.95
N TYR A 107 -10.69 0.82 -11.97
CA TYR A 107 -10.15 -0.34 -11.26
C TYR A 107 -11.28 -1.21 -10.68
N LEU A 108 -12.21 -0.62 -9.94
CA LEU A 108 -13.33 -1.38 -9.35
C LEU A 108 -14.23 -2.01 -10.42
N GLN A 109 -14.42 -1.35 -11.56
CA GLN A 109 -15.14 -1.94 -12.69
C GLN A 109 -14.41 -3.17 -13.24
N THR A 110 -13.09 -3.07 -13.51
CA THR A 110 -12.31 -4.22 -13.98
C THR A 110 -12.30 -5.39 -12.99
N VAL A 111 -12.36 -5.12 -11.68
CA VAL A 111 -12.48 -6.17 -10.65
C VAL A 111 -13.83 -6.89 -10.74
N LEU A 112 -14.92 -6.17 -10.99
CA LEU A 112 -16.25 -6.76 -11.21
C LEU A 112 -16.31 -7.56 -12.51
N ASP A 113 -15.63 -7.08 -13.55
CA ASP A 113 -15.58 -7.75 -14.84
C ASP A 113 -14.76 -9.06 -14.77
N LEU A 114 -13.62 -9.06 -14.06
CA LEU A 114 -12.80 -10.26 -13.80
C LEU A 114 -13.46 -11.26 -12.86
N HIS A 115 -14.31 -10.79 -11.95
CA HIS A 115 -14.99 -11.62 -10.97
C HIS A 115 -16.49 -11.28 -10.93
N PRO A 116 -17.28 -11.72 -11.94
CA PRO A 116 -18.70 -11.35 -12.04
C PRO A 116 -19.56 -11.81 -10.85
N SER A 117 -19.16 -12.90 -10.19
CA SER A 117 -19.80 -13.41 -8.97
C SER A 117 -19.22 -12.81 -7.67
N GLY A 118 -18.12 -12.07 -7.79
CA GLY A 118 -17.44 -11.39 -6.68
C GLY A 118 -18.25 -10.21 -6.16
N LYS A 119 -18.02 -9.86 -4.89
CA LYS A 119 -18.61 -8.68 -4.26
C LYS A 119 -17.52 -7.71 -3.86
N LEU A 120 -17.76 -6.42 -4.11
CA LEU A 120 -16.89 -5.38 -3.57
C LEU A 120 -16.97 -5.36 -2.05
N LEU A 121 -15.82 -5.23 -1.40
CA LEU A 121 -15.70 -5.15 0.05
C LEU A 121 -15.88 -3.70 0.52
N PRO A 122 -16.18 -3.46 1.82
CA PRO A 122 -16.28 -2.11 2.37
C PRO A 122 -15.06 -1.22 2.09
N ASN A 123 -13.85 -1.80 2.04
CA ASN A 123 -12.63 -1.06 1.73
C ASN A 123 -12.65 -0.48 0.30
N HIS A 124 -13.26 -1.17 -0.67
CA HIS A 124 -13.43 -0.65 -2.03
C HIS A 124 -14.35 0.57 -2.02
N HIS A 125 -15.44 0.52 -1.24
CA HIS A 125 -16.33 1.67 -1.07
C HIS A 125 -15.63 2.84 -0.37
N ASN A 126 -14.93 2.57 0.73
CA ASN A 126 -14.20 3.59 1.48
C ASN A 126 -13.13 4.28 0.62
N ALA A 127 -12.48 3.55 -0.27
CA ALA A 127 -11.51 4.10 -1.21
C ALA A 127 -12.13 5.16 -2.14
N LEU A 128 -13.42 5.07 -2.48
CA LEU A 128 -14.10 6.07 -3.31
C LEU A 128 -14.31 7.41 -2.59
N HIS A 129 -14.24 7.45 -1.26
CA HIS A 129 -14.37 8.67 -0.45
C HIS A 129 -13.04 9.41 -0.24
N LEU A 130 -11.90 8.81 -0.61
CA LEU A 130 -10.59 9.44 -0.46
C LEU A 130 -10.46 10.84 -1.10
N PRO A 131 -11.04 11.14 -2.29
CA PRO A 131 -11.03 12.50 -2.85
C PRO A 131 -11.60 13.53 -1.89
N LYS A 132 -12.68 13.18 -1.18
CA LYS A 132 -13.35 14.10 -0.26
C LYS A 132 -12.48 14.40 0.96
N PHE A 133 -11.80 13.40 1.48
CA PHE A 133 -10.83 13.59 2.56
C PHE A 133 -9.59 14.37 2.08
N MET A 134 -9.12 14.14 0.86
CA MET A 134 -8.01 14.90 0.28
C MET A 134 -8.37 16.37 0.03
N GLU A 135 -9.64 16.67 -0.24
CA GLU A 135 -10.16 18.04 -0.35
C GLU A 135 -10.14 18.76 1.00
N TYR A 136 -10.57 18.08 2.07
CA TYR A 136 -10.69 18.69 3.40
C TYR A 136 -9.39 18.73 4.20
N PHE A 137 -8.57 17.69 4.12
CA PHE A 137 -7.38 17.51 4.96
C PHE A 137 -6.07 17.64 4.18
N GLY A 138 -6.14 17.84 2.86
CA GLY A 138 -4.96 17.89 2.01
C GLY A 138 -4.36 16.50 1.75
N PRO A 139 -3.06 16.43 1.40
CA PRO A 139 -2.40 15.18 1.03
C PRO A 139 -2.51 14.07 2.08
N ILE A 140 -2.70 12.82 1.64
CA ILE A 140 -2.90 11.63 2.50
C ILE A 140 -1.77 11.47 3.55
N HIS A 141 -0.53 11.84 3.19
CA HIS A 141 0.62 11.80 4.09
C HIS A 141 0.43 12.57 5.40
N GLY A 142 -0.43 13.59 5.42
CA GLY A 142 -0.72 14.38 6.62
C GLY A 142 -1.61 13.68 7.63
N TRP A 143 -2.37 12.67 7.22
CA TRP A 143 -3.42 12.06 8.05
C TRP A 143 -3.53 10.54 7.94
N TRP A 144 -2.68 9.90 7.14
CA TRP A 144 -2.58 8.44 7.11
C TRP A 144 -2.10 7.86 8.44
N MET A 145 -2.39 6.58 8.66
CA MET A 145 -2.17 5.94 9.97
C MET A 145 -0.71 5.56 10.27
N PHE A 146 0.18 5.50 9.27
CA PHE A 146 1.54 4.96 9.48
C PHE A 146 2.36 5.67 10.57
N PRO A 147 2.36 7.01 10.69
CA PRO A 147 3.05 7.69 11.79
C PRO A 147 2.46 7.33 13.16
N PHE A 148 1.14 7.19 13.24
CA PHE A 148 0.43 6.83 14.47
C PHE A 148 0.69 5.37 14.87
N GLU A 149 0.65 4.44 13.93
CA GLU A 149 0.98 3.03 14.17
C GLU A 149 2.43 2.86 14.65
N ARG A 150 3.36 3.60 14.03
CA ARG A 150 4.76 3.63 14.48
C ARG A 150 4.88 4.18 15.90
N LEU A 151 4.15 5.25 16.22
CA LEU A 151 4.13 5.82 17.56
C LEU A 151 3.56 4.82 18.57
N ILE A 152 2.40 4.22 18.29
CA ILE A 152 1.77 3.20 19.14
C ILE A 152 2.74 2.04 19.39
N GLY A 153 3.41 1.55 18.34
CA GLY A 153 4.41 0.47 18.47
C GLY A 153 5.65 0.87 19.27
N LEU A 154 6.02 2.15 19.32
CA LEU A 154 7.06 2.65 20.24
C LEU A 154 6.53 2.69 21.68
N LEU A 155 5.32 3.19 21.88
CA LEU A 155 4.70 3.29 23.20
C LEU A 155 4.52 1.91 23.85
N GLN A 156 4.10 0.91 23.06
CA GLN A 156 3.94 -0.48 23.50
C GLN A 156 5.24 -1.16 23.95
N LYS A 157 6.42 -0.64 23.58
CA LYS A 157 7.72 -1.21 24.01
C LYS A 157 8.14 -0.77 25.41
N HIS A 158 7.50 0.24 25.98
CA HIS A 158 7.79 0.66 27.34
C HIS A 158 7.25 -0.36 28.34
N LYS A 159 8.07 -0.75 29.32
CA LYS A 159 7.61 -1.62 30.41
C LYS A 159 6.61 -0.84 31.25
N THR A 160 5.38 -1.33 31.29
CA THR A 160 4.31 -0.76 32.09
C THR A 160 3.99 -1.67 33.27
N ASN A 161 3.55 -1.10 34.39
CA ASN A 161 3.05 -1.87 35.54
C ASN A 161 1.58 -2.34 35.36
N PHE A 162 0.96 -2.04 34.21
CA PHE A 162 -0.43 -2.37 33.83
C PHE A 162 -1.50 -1.87 34.80
N LYS A 163 -1.17 -0.86 35.63
CA LYS A 163 -2.14 -0.23 36.51
C LYS A 163 -2.87 0.88 35.77
N PHE A 164 -4.15 0.65 35.46
CA PHE A 164 -5.02 1.67 34.87
C PHE A 164 -5.05 2.93 35.74
N GLY A 165 -4.87 4.11 35.13
CA GLY A 165 -4.74 5.40 35.83
C GLY A 165 -3.29 5.83 36.10
N GLU A 166 -2.35 4.90 36.23
CA GLU A 166 -0.90 5.18 36.30
C GLU A 166 -0.19 4.88 34.96
N LEU A 167 -0.82 4.05 34.13
CA LEU A 167 -0.31 3.56 32.85
C LEU A 167 -0.04 4.70 31.87
N GLU A 168 -1.03 5.55 31.67
CA GLU A 168 -1.00 6.67 30.73
C GLU A 168 0.09 7.66 31.12
N GLU A 169 0.18 7.98 32.41
CA GLU A 169 1.20 8.86 32.98
C GLU A 169 2.60 8.26 32.81
N THR A 170 2.77 6.97 33.13
CA THR A 170 4.05 6.27 32.99
C THR A 170 4.52 6.22 31.53
N VAL A 171 3.62 5.90 30.61
CA VAL A 171 3.91 5.84 29.17
C VAL A 171 4.33 7.21 28.65
N ILE A 172 3.58 8.28 28.97
CA ILE A 172 3.90 9.65 28.54
C ILE A 172 5.23 10.13 29.14
N LYS A 173 5.44 9.98 30.45
CA LYS A 173 6.69 10.39 31.11
C LYS A 173 7.91 9.68 30.51
N THR A 174 7.81 8.38 30.31
CA THR A 174 8.90 7.57 29.73
C THR A 174 9.17 7.95 28.28
N PHE A 175 8.13 8.18 27.48
CA PHE A 175 8.26 8.62 26.10
C PHE A 175 8.96 9.98 26.00
N CYS A 176 8.55 10.96 26.82
CA CYS A 176 9.17 12.29 26.89
C CYS A 176 10.64 12.18 27.30
N ALA A 177 10.95 11.47 28.40
CA ALA A 177 12.32 11.29 28.87
C ALA A 177 13.21 10.63 27.80
N THR A 178 12.71 9.60 27.12
CA THR A 178 13.42 8.93 26.03
C THR A 178 13.66 9.88 24.85
N SER A 179 12.69 10.74 24.53
CA SER A 179 12.80 11.72 23.44
C SER A 179 13.85 12.80 23.75
N TYR A 180 13.88 13.30 24.99
CA TYR A 180 14.92 14.23 25.44
C TYR A 180 16.31 13.59 25.38
N LEU A 181 16.46 12.36 25.86
CA LEU A 181 17.73 11.64 25.80
C LEU A 181 18.22 11.45 24.36
N LYS A 182 17.34 11.04 23.43
CA LYS A 182 17.69 10.91 22.02
C LYS A 182 18.14 12.22 21.38
N ARG A 183 17.58 13.35 21.79
CA ARG A 183 18.00 14.68 21.32
C ARG A 183 19.37 15.10 21.87
N LEU A 184 19.77 14.60 23.05
CA LEU A 184 21.08 14.88 23.62
C LEU A 184 22.19 14.01 23.01
N LEU A 185 21.84 12.82 22.51
CA LEU A 185 22.79 11.83 21.97
C LEU A 185 22.97 11.91 20.44
N ASN A 186 22.15 12.69 19.73
CA ASN A 186 22.21 12.92 18.28
C ASN A 186 22.45 14.41 18.01
#